data_AF-A0A920E2J9-F1
#
_entry.id   AF-A0A920E2J9-F1
#
_cell.length_a   1.000
_cell.length_b   1.000
_cell.length_c   1.000
_cell.angle_alpha   90.00
_cell.angle_beta   90.00
_cell.angle_gamma   90.00
#
_symmetry.space_group_name_H-M   'P 1'
#
loop_
_entity.id
_entity.type
_entity.pdbx_description
1 polymer ?
#
loop_
_entity_poly.entity_id
_entity_poly.type
_entity_poly.pdbx_seq_one_letter_code
_entity_poly.pdbx_strand_id
1 'polypeptide(L)'
;MKPVYDKKGRPVYVSDSNQYRQPDNSFYAYLEAQVVARNTKILAQPTLLVQEGQKATVETGQDYVVNVDRDENGDTGTTLYTYEKENAGLTFEVNVDKIDDNGFVTMNLNPSISIPIPAVQSSLSDTGGVQIYNFNRRELESGSIRLRDGQTLILTGVVSESQLEAVRKWPFLGDLPLLGSLFRSRQSTRSKDELVILVTPRVLDDDQGGVFGYGYRPATQQATQLMQNGF
;
A
#
# COMPACT_ATOMS: atom_id res chain seq x y z
N MET A 1 -18.21 5.63 -65.63
CA MET A 1 -18.90 4.74 -66.60
C MET A 1 -18.07 4.72 -67.87
N LYS A 2 -17.70 3.54 -68.36
CA LYS A 2 -17.01 3.39 -69.65
C LYS A 2 -18.02 2.85 -70.69
N PRO A 3 -17.98 3.32 -71.95
CA PRO A 3 -18.85 2.80 -72.99
C PRO A 3 -18.41 1.38 -73.35
N VAL A 4 -19.33 0.42 -73.25
CA VAL A 4 -19.13 -0.97 -73.70
C VAL A 4 -20.23 -1.30 -74.69
N TYR A 5 -19.91 -1.97 -75.79
CA TYR A 5 -20.89 -2.30 -76.83
C TYR A 5 -21.62 -3.61 -76.51
N ASP A 6 -22.96 -3.63 -76.65
CA ASP A 6 -23.74 -4.87 -76.54
C ASP A 6 -23.50 -5.78 -77.77
N LYS A 7 -23.99 -7.03 -77.73
CA LYS A 7 -23.85 -8.00 -78.84
C LYS A 7 -24.53 -7.56 -80.15
N LYS A 8 -25.24 -6.43 -80.15
CA LYS A 8 -25.86 -5.79 -81.31
C LYS A 8 -25.15 -4.49 -81.70
N GLY A 9 -23.98 -4.20 -81.13
CA GLY A 9 -23.12 -3.07 -81.50
C GLY A 9 -23.57 -1.71 -80.96
N ARG A 10 -24.48 -1.66 -79.98
CA ARG A 10 -24.95 -0.38 -79.39
C ARG A 10 -24.14 -0.02 -78.15
N PRO A 11 -23.76 1.25 -77.95
CA PRO A 11 -23.02 1.67 -76.76
C PRO A 11 -23.94 1.62 -75.52
N VAL A 12 -23.54 0.83 -74.53
CA VAL A 12 -24.16 0.74 -73.20
C VAL A 12 -23.14 1.21 -72.16
N TYR A 13 -23.57 2.11 -71.29
CA TYR A 13 -22.74 2.65 -70.22
C TYR A 13 -22.86 1.78 -68.99
N VAL A 14 -21.80 1.04 -68.65
CA VAL A 14 -21.71 0.30 -67.38
C VAL A 14 -21.03 1.16 -66.33
N SER A 15 -21.59 1.16 -65.11
CA SER A 15 -20.94 1.76 -63.94
C SER A 15 -19.54 1.17 -63.82
N ASP A 16 -18.55 2.04 -63.91
CA ASP A 16 -17.17 1.63 -63.64
C ASP A 16 -17.19 1.35 -62.14
N SER A 17 -17.14 0.09 -61.75
CA SER A 17 -16.97 -0.30 -60.35
C SER A 17 -15.55 0.05 -59.96
N ASN A 18 -15.27 1.35 -59.93
CA ASN A 18 -14.26 1.94 -59.10
C ASN A 18 -14.75 1.75 -57.67
N GLN A 19 -14.77 0.49 -57.21
CA GLN A 19 -14.60 0.26 -55.80
C GLN A 19 -13.24 0.88 -55.53
N TYR A 20 -13.27 2.02 -54.84
CA TYR A 20 -12.14 2.51 -54.09
C TYR A 20 -11.64 1.32 -53.27
N ARG A 21 -10.67 0.60 -53.81
CA ARG A 21 -9.87 -0.32 -53.02
C ARG A 21 -9.12 0.61 -52.10
N GLN A 22 -9.59 0.70 -50.85
CA GLN A 22 -8.75 1.24 -49.78
C GLN A 22 -7.40 0.54 -49.95
N PRO A 23 -6.28 1.28 -50.03
CA PRO A 23 -4.97 0.66 -50.07
C PRO A 23 -4.92 -0.32 -48.89
N ASP A 24 -4.41 -1.53 -49.11
CA ASP A 24 -4.25 -2.57 -48.08
C ASP A 24 -3.27 -2.17 -46.95
N ASN A 25 -2.91 -0.88 -46.89
CA ASN A 25 -1.96 -0.29 -45.97
C ASN A 25 -2.44 1.13 -45.57
N SER A 26 -3.61 1.20 -44.95
CA SER A 26 -4.11 2.45 -44.39
C SER A 26 -3.34 2.76 -43.10
N PHE A 27 -2.48 3.77 -43.18
CA PHE A 27 -1.81 4.36 -42.02
C PHE A 27 -2.87 5.06 -41.16
N TYR A 28 -3.46 4.33 -40.21
CA TYR A 28 -4.35 4.91 -39.22
C TYR A 28 -3.52 5.47 -38.07
N ALA A 29 -3.40 6.79 -38.00
CA ALA A 29 -2.84 7.48 -36.84
C ALA A 29 -3.95 7.69 -35.81
N TYR A 30 -3.78 7.14 -34.61
CA TYR A 30 -4.62 7.41 -33.45
C TYR A 30 -3.78 8.18 -32.42
N LEU A 31 -4.29 9.32 -31.96
CA LEU A 31 -3.70 10.09 -30.88
C LEU A 31 -4.35 9.66 -29.57
N GLU A 32 -3.59 9.00 -28.72
CA GLU A 32 -4.02 8.64 -27.37
C GLU A 32 -3.14 9.38 -26.36
N ALA A 33 -3.79 10.18 -25.51
CA ALA A 33 -3.15 10.87 -24.41
C ALA A 33 -4.01 10.65 -23.16
N GLN A 34 -3.41 10.03 -22.14
CA GLN A 34 -4.09 9.75 -20.88
C GLN A 34 -3.16 10.10 -19.72
N VAL A 35 -3.67 10.88 -18.77
CA VAL A 35 -3.03 11.11 -17.47
C VAL A 35 -3.88 10.41 -16.43
N VAL A 36 -3.31 9.43 -15.74
CA VAL A 36 -3.96 8.72 -14.64
C VAL A 36 -3.22 9.05 -13.35
N ALA A 37 -3.89 9.75 -12.43
CA ALA A 37 -3.40 9.97 -11.08
C ALA A 37 -4.13 9.01 -10.13
N ARG A 38 -3.37 8.23 -9.35
CA ARG A 38 -3.89 7.38 -8.28
C ARG A 38 -3.22 7.81 -6.97
N ASN A 39 -4.03 8.01 -5.94
CA ASN A 39 -3.55 8.33 -4.59
C ASN A 39 -4.21 7.37 -3.60
N THR A 40 -3.39 6.71 -2.79
CA THR A 40 -3.87 5.79 -1.76
C THR A 40 -3.30 6.26 -0.43
N LYS A 41 -4.19 6.62 0.51
CA LYS A 41 -3.81 6.99 1.87
C LYS A 41 -4.39 5.95 2.83
N ILE A 42 -3.51 5.30 3.58
CA ILE A 42 -3.90 4.41 4.67
C ILE A 42 -3.70 5.19 5.96
N LEU A 43 -4.75 5.27 6.78
CA LEU A 43 -4.72 5.88 8.11
C LEU A 43 -5.11 4.81 9.11
N ALA A 44 -4.23 4.57 10.07
CA ALA A 44 -4.51 3.72 11.22
C ALA A 44 -4.09 4.48 12.49
N GLN A 45 -4.93 4.40 13.52
CA GLN A 45 -4.72 5.09 14.80
C GLN A 45 -5.01 4.13 15.95
N PRO A 46 -4.15 3.13 16.20
CA PRO A 46 -4.29 2.28 17.36
C PRO A 46 -4.10 3.08 18.65
N THR A 47 -4.79 2.68 19.71
CA THR A 47 -4.54 3.16 21.07
C THR A 47 -4.27 1.96 21.95
N LEU A 48 -3.13 1.97 22.64
CA LEU A 48 -2.70 0.90 23.53
C LEU A 48 -2.58 1.44 24.95
N LEU A 49 -3.00 0.64 25.92
CA LEU A 49 -2.76 0.89 27.34
C LEU A 49 -1.67 -0.07 27.80
N VAL A 50 -0.60 0.47 28.37
CA VAL A 50 0.61 -0.29 28.74
C VAL A 50 1.12 0.20 30.08
N GLN A 51 1.61 -0.73 30.91
CA GLN A 51 2.27 -0.42 32.17
C GLN A 51 3.78 -0.27 31.99
N GLU A 52 4.43 0.38 32.95
CA GLU A 52 5.89 0.47 33.00
C GLU A 52 6.52 -0.93 33.04
N GLY A 53 7.59 -1.13 32.25
CA GLY A 53 8.28 -2.40 32.08
C GLY A 53 7.52 -3.44 31.26
N GLN A 54 6.39 -3.09 30.65
CA GLN A 54 5.56 -4.01 29.87
C GLN A 54 5.58 -3.71 28.37
N LYS A 55 5.23 -4.74 27.61
CA LYS A 55 5.03 -4.72 26.17
C LYS A 55 3.55 -4.80 25.84
N ALA A 56 3.13 -4.07 24.82
CA ALA A 56 1.83 -4.27 24.19
C ALA A 56 1.96 -4.29 22.67
N THR A 57 1.14 -5.14 22.06
CA THR A 57 1.09 -5.31 20.61
C THR A 57 -0.36 -5.25 20.14
N VAL A 58 -0.59 -4.61 19.00
CA VAL A 58 -1.87 -4.63 18.29
C VAL A 58 -1.63 -5.02 16.85
N GLU A 59 -2.49 -5.90 16.34
CA GLU A 59 -2.49 -6.36 14.97
C GLU A 59 -3.89 -6.17 14.39
N THR A 60 -3.97 -5.55 13.21
CA THR A 60 -5.21 -5.39 12.47
C THR A 60 -4.95 -5.60 11.00
N GLY A 61 -5.68 -6.52 10.38
CA GLY A 61 -5.41 -6.91 9.02
C GLY A 61 -6.24 -8.10 8.60
N GLN A 62 -5.87 -8.69 7.47
CA GLN A 62 -6.45 -9.92 6.95
C GLN A 62 -5.33 -10.86 6.54
N ASP A 63 -5.52 -12.15 6.70
CA ASP A 63 -4.52 -13.14 6.33
C ASP A 63 -4.62 -13.45 4.83
N TYR A 64 -3.47 -13.39 4.13
CA TYR A 64 -3.34 -13.76 2.72
C TYR A 64 -2.39 -14.93 2.58
N VAL A 65 -2.65 -15.76 1.57
CA VAL A 65 -1.75 -16.87 1.24
C VAL A 65 -0.50 -16.31 0.55
N VAL A 66 0.67 -16.55 1.15
CA VAL A 66 1.97 -16.11 0.64
C VAL A 66 2.73 -17.21 -0.09
N ASN A 67 2.42 -18.46 0.24
CA ASN A 67 3.06 -19.62 -0.36
C ASN A 67 2.14 -20.84 -0.29
N VAL A 68 2.36 -21.78 -1.20
CA VAL A 68 1.65 -23.06 -1.25
C VAL A 68 2.65 -24.17 -1.48
N ASP A 69 2.76 -25.07 -0.51
CA ASP A 69 3.50 -26.30 -0.68
C ASP A 69 2.58 -27.37 -1.27
N ARG A 70 2.97 -27.87 -2.45
CA ARG A 70 2.30 -28.97 -3.15
C ARG A 70 3.08 -30.26 -2.91
N ASP A 71 2.42 -31.21 -2.28
CA ASP A 71 2.96 -32.57 -2.09
C ASP A 71 2.14 -33.55 -2.94
N GLU A 72 2.82 -34.26 -3.83
CA GLU A 72 2.21 -35.28 -4.69
C GLU A 72 2.64 -36.66 -4.24
N ASN A 73 1.71 -37.38 -3.61
CA ASN A 73 1.96 -38.77 -3.29
C ASN A 73 1.73 -39.63 -4.54
N GLY A 74 2.83 -39.94 -5.23
CA GLY A 74 2.82 -40.74 -6.46
C GLY A 74 2.27 -42.17 -6.31
N ASP A 75 2.18 -42.69 -5.09
CA ASP A 75 1.69 -44.05 -4.81
C ASP A 75 0.15 -44.11 -4.68
N THR A 76 -0.49 -43.04 -4.21
CA THR A 76 -1.96 -42.94 -4.08
C THR A 76 -2.60 -41.99 -5.10
N GLY A 77 -1.81 -41.28 -5.91
CA GLY A 77 -2.29 -40.29 -6.87
C GLY A 77 -2.98 -39.08 -6.22
N THR A 78 -2.73 -38.84 -4.93
CA THR A 78 -3.33 -37.74 -4.17
C THR A 78 -2.36 -36.55 -4.13
N THR A 79 -2.88 -35.36 -4.43
CA THR A 79 -2.14 -34.09 -4.26
C THR A 79 -2.65 -33.38 -3.01
N LEU A 80 -1.74 -33.07 -2.09
CA LEU A 80 -2.01 -32.27 -0.90
C LEU A 80 -1.45 -30.86 -1.09
N TYR A 81 -2.22 -29.85 -0.69
CA TYR A 81 -1.81 -28.45 -0.69
C TYR A 81 -1.77 -27.93 0.75
N THR A 82 -0.62 -27.41 1.15
CA THR A 82 -0.43 -26.72 2.43
C THR A 82 -0.27 -25.23 2.16
N TYR A 83 -1.11 -24.40 2.79
CA TYR A 83 -1.13 -22.96 2.56
C TYR A 83 -0.41 -22.23 3.69
N GLU A 84 0.63 -21.49 3.36
CA GLU A 84 1.29 -20.54 4.26
C GLU A 84 0.57 -19.20 4.18
N LYS A 85 0.22 -18.63 5.34
CA LYS A 85 -0.52 -17.37 5.43
C LYS A 85 0.25 -16.33 6.22
N GLU A 86 0.15 -15.09 5.78
CA GLU A 86 0.72 -13.92 6.45
C GLU A 86 -0.34 -12.82 6.60
N ASN A 87 -0.29 -12.08 7.70
CA ASN A 87 -1.22 -10.98 7.97
C ASN A 87 -0.85 -9.71 7.17
N ALA A 88 -1.81 -9.21 6.38
CA ALA A 88 -1.71 -7.94 5.69
C ALA A 88 -2.47 -6.85 6.44
N GLY A 89 -1.74 -5.89 6.97
CA GLY A 89 -2.31 -4.79 7.73
C GLY A 89 -1.31 -4.08 8.62
N LEU A 90 -1.79 -3.51 9.71
CA LEU A 90 -0.98 -2.81 10.70
C LEU A 90 -0.63 -3.75 11.84
N THR A 91 0.66 -3.87 12.12
CA THR A 91 1.19 -4.40 13.38
C THR A 91 1.89 -3.25 14.11
N PHE A 92 1.54 -3.01 15.35
CA PHE A 92 2.20 -2.00 16.18
C PHE A 92 2.55 -2.59 17.53
N GLU A 93 3.84 -2.59 17.82
CA GLU A 93 4.38 -2.97 19.13
C GLU A 93 4.97 -1.74 19.82
N VAL A 94 4.72 -1.65 21.13
CA VAL A 94 5.33 -0.67 22.02
C VAL A 94 5.83 -1.37 23.27
N ASN A 95 7.05 -1.02 23.68
CA ASN A 95 7.66 -1.42 24.92
C ASN A 95 7.87 -0.16 25.76
N VAL A 96 7.29 -0.10 26.97
CA VAL A 96 7.48 1.04 27.88
C VAL A 96 8.55 0.67 28.89
N ASP A 97 9.75 1.22 28.74
CA ASP A 97 10.88 0.90 29.61
C ASP A 97 10.75 1.58 30.98
N LYS A 98 10.37 2.86 30.98
CA LYS A 98 10.35 3.68 32.18
C LYS A 98 9.37 4.84 32.11
N ILE A 99 8.69 5.13 33.21
CA ILE A 99 7.89 6.35 33.41
C ILE A 99 8.51 7.11 34.59
N ASP A 100 9.07 8.28 34.33
CA ASP A 100 9.65 9.12 35.37
C ASP A 100 8.60 10.04 36.00
N ASP A 101 8.78 10.38 37.29
CA ASP A 101 7.92 11.29 38.07
C ASP A 101 7.76 12.69 37.44
N ASN A 102 8.72 13.11 36.61
CA ASN A 102 8.65 14.38 35.88
C ASN A 102 7.83 14.29 34.56
N GLY A 103 7.12 13.19 34.37
CA GLY A 103 6.24 12.93 33.23
C GLY A 103 6.98 12.54 31.96
N PHE A 104 8.23 12.09 32.04
CA PHE A 104 8.93 11.54 30.87
C PHE A 104 8.68 10.05 30.75
N VAL A 105 8.34 9.61 29.55
CA VAL A 105 8.14 8.21 29.18
C VAL A 105 9.28 7.79 28.26
N THR A 106 10.00 6.75 28.65
CA THR A 106 11.03 6.09 27.83
C THR A 106 10.42 4.83 27.24
N MET A 107 10.42 4.71 25.92
CA MET A 107 9.75 3.62 25.22
C MET A 107 10.42 3.30 23.88
N ASN A 108 10.13 2.11 23.36
CA ASN A 108 10.53 1.67 22.03
C ASN A 108 9.28 1.33 21.22
N LEU A 109 9.28 1.71 19.94
CA LEU A 109 8.17 1.58 19.02
C LEU A 109 8.60 0.80 17.78
N ASN A 110 7.81 -0.19 17.40
CA ASN A 110 8.04 -1.02 16.23
C ASN A 110 6.76 -1.11 15.37
N PRO A 111 6.32 0.00 14.74
CA PRO A 111 5.21 -0.02 13.78
C PRO A 111 5.62 -0.69 12.45
N SER A 112 4.73 -1.53 11.94
CA SER A 112 4.82 -2.16 10.62
C SER A 112 3.47 -2.07 9.91
N ILE A 113 3.48 -1.64 8.66
CA ILE A 113 2.32 -1.66 7.76
C ILE A 113 2.65 -2.52 6.55
N SER A 114 1.76 -3.45 6.23
CA SER A 114 1.92 -4.38 5.13
C SER A 114 0.71 -4.30 4.20
N ILE A 115 0.97 -4.21 2.89
CA ILE A 115 -0.06 -4.12 1.85
C ILE A 115 0.08 -5.34 0.95
N PRO A 116 -1.00 -6.13 0.74
CA PRO A 116 -0.95 -7.30 -0.10
C PRO A 116 -0.99 -6.87 -1.58
N ILE A 117 -0.15 -7.49 -2.39
CA ILE A 117 -0.04 -7.28 -3.83
C ILE A 117 -0.15 -8.66 -4.49
N PRO A 118 -1.09 -8.88 -5.42
CA PRO A 118 -1.18 -10.16 -6.12
C PRO A 118 0.16 -10.52 -6.76
N ALA A 119 0.68 -11.71 -6.45
CA ALA A 119 1.88 -12.22 -7.09
C ALA A 119 1.60 -12.55 -8.55
N VAL A 120 2.60 -12.37 -9.42
CA VAL A 120 2.54 -12.87 -10.80
C VAL A 120 2.75 -14.38 -10.75
N GLN A 121 1.72 -15.14 -11.13
CA GLN A 121 1.74 -16.60 -11.07
C GLN A 121 1.43 -17.21 -12.44
N SER A 122 2.18 -18.25 -12.81
CA SER A 122 2.09 -18.91 -14.12
C SER A 122 0.82 -19.74 -14.30
N SER A 123 0.31 -20.36 -13.23
CA SER A 123 -0.91 -21.18 -13.25
C SER A 123 -1.53 -21.28 -11.85
N LEU A 124 -2.87 -21.12 -11.76
CA LEU A 124 -3.63 -21.34 -10.52
C LEU A 124 -3.71 -22.83 -10.14
N SER A 125 -3.46 -23.73 -11.09
CA SER A 125 -3.51 -25.17 -10.86
C SER A 125 -2.43 -25.65 -9.91
N ASP A 126 -1.25 -25.00 -9.90
CA ASP A 126 -0.12 -25.36 -9.05
C ASP A 126 -0.31 -24.93 -7.58
N THR A 127 -1.29 -24.08 -7.33
CA THR A 127 -1.64 -23.47 -6.03
C THR A 127 -2.98 -23.96 -5.50
N GLY A 128 -3.53 -25.06 -6.05
CA GLY A 128 -4.84 -25.57 -5.65
C GLY A 128 -6.00 -24.62 -5.96
N GLY A 129 -5.82 -23.70 -6.91
CA GLY A 129 -6.82 -22.69 -7.31
C GLY A 129 -6.76 -21.38 -6.51
N VAL A 130 -5.76 -21.20 -5.65
CA VAL A 130 -5.64 -20.03 -4.75
C VAL A 130 -4.67 -18.98 -5.31
N GLN A 131 -4.98 -17.70 -5.12
CA GLN A 131 -4.09 -16.59 -5.47
C GLN A 131 -3.04 -16.38 -4.37
N ILE A 132 -1.76 -16.36 -4.74
CA ILE A 132 -0.66 -15.95 -3.86
C ILE A 132 -0.49 -14.43 -3.87
N TYR A 133 -0.11 -13.88 -2.73
CA TYR A 133 0.17 -12.46 -2.55
C TYR A 133 1.62 -12.24 -2.08
N ASN A 134 2.25 -11.24 -2.68
CA ASN A 134 3.45 -10.59 -2.15
C ASN A 134 3.05 -9.44 -1.22
N PHE A 135 3.98 -8.98 -0.39
CA PHE A 135 3.70 -7.92 0.57
C PHE A 135 4.66 -6.74 0.36
N ASN A 136 4.10 -5.54 0.24
CA ASN A 136 4.87 -4.31 0.38
C ASN A 136 4.81 -3.88 1.84
N ARG A 137 5.90 -4.16 2.58
CA ARG A 137 6.03 -3.90 4.01
C ARG A 137 6.82 -2.61 4.23
N ARG A 138 6.36 -1.81 5.18
CA ARG A 138 7.10 -0.65 5.70
C ARG A 138 7.14 -0.78 7.20
N GLU A 139 8.35 -0.85 7.74
CA GLU A 139 8.60 -1.03 9.16
C GLU A 139 9.57 0.05 9.63
N LEU A 140 9.46 0.40 10.90
CA LEU A 140 10.38 1.31 11.57
C LEU A 140 10.67 0.76 12.96
N GLU A 141 11.94 0.78 13.35
CA GLU A 141 12.36 0.54 14.73
C GLU A 141 12.84 1.87 15.30
N SER A 142 12.14 2.40 16.31
CA SER A 142 12.51 3.71 16.87
C SER A 142 13.78 3.69 17.72
N GLY A 143 14.24 2.51 18.14
CA GLY A 143 15.12 2.38 19.29
C GLY A 143 14.48 2.94 20.56
N SER A 144 15.30 3.33 21.54
CA SER A 144 14.81 3.97 22.76
C SER A 144 14.57 5.46 22.53
N ILE A 145 13.31 5.87 22.66
CA ILE A 145 12.89 7.26 22.57
C ILE A 145 12.37 7.73 23.93
N ARG A 146 12.60 9.01 24.24
CA ARG A 146 12.15 9.63 25.48
C ARG A 146 11.30 10.85 25.16
N LEU A 147 10.03 10.80 25.55
CA LEU A 147 9.05 11.86 25.30
C LEU A 147 8.41 12.29 26.61
N ARG A 148 7.96 13.55 26.69
CA ARG A 148 7.15 14.00 27.81
C ARG A 148 5.68 13.60 27.61
N ASP A 149 4.95 13.43 28.69
CA ASP A 149 3.51 13.25 28.70
C ASP A 149 2.80 14.30 27.83
N GLY A 150 1.94 13.83 26.92
CA GLY A 150 1.23 14.66 25.95
C GLY A 150 2.07 15.20 24.78
N GLN A 151 3.39 14.95 24.74
CA GLN A 151 4.25 15.41 23.65
C GLN A 151 4.18 14.47 22.46
N THR A 152 3.80 14.99 21.28
CA THR A 152 3.80 14.22 20.05
C THR A 152 5.20 14.15 19.42
N LEU A 153 5.66 12.94 19.11
CA LEU A 153 6.79 12.68 18.23
C LEU A 153 6.30 12.36 16.83
N ILE A 154 6.93 12.97 15.84
CA ILE A 154 6.71 12.64 14.42
C ILE A 154 7.93 11.86 13.95
N LEU A 155 7.72 10.61 13.58
CA LEU A 155 8.70 9.72 12.96
C LEU A 155 8.37 9.64 11.47
N THR A 156 9.15 10.34 10.67
CA THR A 156 9.08 10.29 9.20
C THR A 156 10.06 9.25 8.70
N GLY A 157 9.57 8.26 7.94
CA GLY A 157 10.36 7.18 7.39
C GLY A 157 11.05 7.49 6.06
N VAL A 158 11.33 6.44 5.30
CA VAL A 158 11.97 6.50 3.97
C VAL A 158 10.94 6.94 2.92
N VAL A 159 11.26 8.01 2.19
CA VAL A 159 10.53 8.38 0.97
C VAL A 159 11.11 7.57 -0.18
N SER A 160 10.29 6.70 -0.77
CA SER A 160 10.67 5.99 -1.99
C SER A 160 10.01 6.69 -3.18
N GLU A 161 10.82 7.15 -4.12
CA GLU A 161 10.35 7.70 -5.38
C GLU A 161 10.94 6.90 -6.54
N SER A 162 10.07 6.41 -7.41
CA SER A 162 10.45 5.72 -8.63
C SER A 162 9.85 6.45 -9.84
N GLN A 163 10.72 6.81 -10.78
CA GLN A 163 10.33 7.41 -12.05
C GLN A 163 10.78 6.51 -13.19
N LEU A 164 9.83 6.07 -14.00
CA LEU A 164 10.07 5.26 -15.19
C LEU A 164 9.59 6.03 -16.42
N GLU A 165 10.52 6.37 -17.32
CA GLU A 165 10.19 6.96 -18.62
C GLU A 165 10.49 5.95 -19.72
N ALA A 166 9.47 5.57 -20.48
CA ALA A 166 9.58 4.75 -21.67
C ALA A 166 9.27 5.60 -22.91
N VAL A 167 10.25 5.74 -23.80
CA VAL A 167 10.09 6.47 -25.06
C VAL A 167 10.13 5.48 -26.22
N ARG A 168 9.02 5.37 -26.95
CA ARG A 168 8.92 4.62 -28.20
C ARG A 168 8.93 5.62 -29.34
N LYS A 169 9.87 5.51 -30.28
CA LYS A 169 9.96 6.41 -31.42
C LYS A 169 10.11 5.64 -32.72
N TRP A 170 9.60 6.21 -33.81
CA TRP A 170 9.87 5.68 -35.13
C TRP A 170 11.31 6.04 -35.54
N PRO A 171 12.10 5.09 -36.07
CA PRO A 171 13.47 5.37 -36.53
C PRO A 171 13.48 6.53 -37.54
N PHE A 172 14.49 7.39 -37.47
CA PHE A 172 14.66 8.60 -38.29
C PHE A 172 13.63 9.72 -38.07
N LEU A 173 12.32 9.46 -38.15
CA LEU A 173 11.30 10.52 -38.02
C LEU A 173 11.13 11.04 -36.58
N GLY A 174 11.36 10.20 -35.56
CA GLY A 174 11.26 10.59 -34.16
C GLY A 174 12.32 11.60 -33.70
N ASP A 175 13.42 11.73 -34.46
CA ASP A 175 14.56 12.61 -34.16
C ASP A 175 14.54 13.92 -34.94
N LEU A 176 13.55 14.12 -35.83
CA LEU A 176 13.41 15.38 -36.56
C LEU A 176 13.14 16.55 -35.61
N PRO A 177 13.84 17.69 -35.77
CA PRO A 177 13.50 18.91 -35.04
C PRO A 177 12.09 19.37 -35.41
N LEU A 178 11.37 19.95 -34.44
CA LEU A 178 9.97 20.44 -34.56
C LEU A 178 8.89 19.37 -34.80
N LEU A 179 9.13 18.37 -35.63
CA LEU A 179 8.13 17.37 -36.04
C LEU A 179 8.26 16.01 -35.33
N GLY A 180 9.42 15.72 -34.73
CA GLY A 180 9.69 14.42 -34.12
C GLY A 180 8.76 14.06 -32.96
N SER A 181 8.09 15.03 -32.33
CA SER A 181 7.06 14.78 -31.31
C SER A 181 5.84 14.03 -31.82
N LEU A 182 5.51 14.14 -33.12
CA LEU A 182 4.40 13.43 -33.73
C LEU A 182 4.72 11.95 -33.99
N PHE A 183 6.02 11.59 -33.99
CA PHE A 183 6.52 10.24 -34.29
C PHE A 183 7.14 9.56 -33.06
N ARG A 184 6.89 10.08 -31.86
CA ARG A 184 7.27 9.47 -30.59
C ARG A 184 6.09 9.38 -29.64
N SER A 185 6.01 8.27 -28.92
CA SER A 185 5.16 8.07 -27.76
C SER A 185 6.03 8.05 -26.51
N ARG A 186 5.56 8.74 -25.47
CA ARG A 186 6.21 8.81 -24.16
C ARG A 186 5.24 8.30 -23.12
N GLN A 187 5.69 7.36 -22.32
CA GLN A 187 5.00 6.92 -21.11
C GLN A 187 5.87 7.26 -19.92
N SER A 188 5.37 8.08 -19.01
CA SER A 188 6.05 8.40 -17.76
C SER A 188 5.20 7.93 -16.60
N THR A 189 5.78 7.08 -15.75
CA THR A 189 5.16 6.60 -14.51
C THR A 189 5.98 7.11 -13.35
N ARG A 190 5.34 7.79 -12.40
CA ARG A 190 5.95 8.26 -11.15
C ARG A 190 5.21 7.66 -9.97
N SER A 191 5.92 6.96 -9.09
CA SER A 191 5.39 6.40 -7.85
C SER A 191 6.12 7.02 -6.68
N LYS A 192 5.38 7.55 -5.70
CA LYS A 192 5.92 8.08 -4.44
C LYS A 192 5.24 7.40 -3.27
N ASP A 193 6.04 6.78 -2.41
CA ASP A 193 5.60 6.12 -1.19
C ASP A 193 6.22 6.82 0.03
N GLU A 194 5.39 7.13 1.03
CA GLU A 194 5.79 7.86 2.23
C GLU A 194 5.14 7.24 3.48
N LEU A 195 5.93 7.02 4.54
CA LEU A 195 5.46 6.57 5.85
C LEU A 195 5.65 7.68 6.87
N VAL A 196 4.56 8.08 7.52
CA VAL A 196 4.56 9.07 8.61
C VAL A 196 3.88 8.45 9.82
N ILE A 197 4.59 8.43 10.94
CA ILE A 197 4.12 7.90 12.21
C ILE A 197 4.06 9.05 13.21
N LEU A 198 2.94 9.18 13.91
CA LEU A 198 2.74 10.16 14.97
C LEU A 198 2.44 9.41 16.25
N VAL A 199 3.22 9.65 17.30
CA VAL A 199 3.06 8.97 18.58
C VAL A 199 2.95 10.02 19.67
N THR A 200 1.96 9.87 20.55
CA THR A 200 1.76 10.74 21.70
C THR A 200 1.55 9.88 22.93
N PRO A 201 2.53 9.79 23.86
CA PRO A 201 2.32 9.09 25.11
C PRO A 201 1.36 9.90 25.99
N ARG A 202 0.54 9.19 26.76
CA ARG A 202 -0.25 9.76 27.84
C ARG A 202 -0.04 8.95 29.11
N VAL A 203 0.50 9.57 30.13
CA VAL A 203 0.63 8.96 31.46
C VAL A 203 -0.73 9.07 32.14
N LEU A 204 -1.28 7.94 32.55
CA LEU A 204 -2.49 7.92 33.35
C LEU A 204 -2.09 7.96 34.82
N ASP A 205 -2.44 9.05 35.49
CA ASP A 205 -2.28 9.17 36.93
C ASP A 205 -3.59 8.75 37.61
N ASP A 206 -3.46 7.80 38.53
CA ASP A 206 -4.58 7.24 39.30
C ASP A 206 -4.86 8.06 40.59
N ASP A 207 -4.05 9.10 40.85
CA ASP A 207 -4.24 10.09 41.92
C ASP A 207 -5.58 10.84 41.80
N GLN A 208 -5.97 11.16 40.57
CA GLN A 208 -7.18 11.93 40.28
C GLN A 208 -8.34 10.97 40.04
N GLY A 209 -8.77 10.30 41.12
CA GLY A 209 -9.86 9.34 41.17
C GLY A 209 -10.95 9.56 40.11
N GLY A 210 -10.87 8.76 39.04
CA GLY A 210 -11.99 8.53 38.14
C GLY A 210 -13.11 7.81 38.88
N VAL A 211 -14.25 7.62 38.20
CA VAL A 211 -15.50 7.02 38.71
C VAL A 211 -15.33 5.62 39.38
N PHE A 212 -14.12 5.04 39.35
CA PHE A 212 -13.75 3.74 39.91
C PHE A 212 -12.87 3.77 41.18
N GLY A 213 -12.60 4.93 41.79
CA GLY A 213 -12.33 5.02 43.24
C GLY A 213 -10.93 4.68 43.75
N TYR A 214 -9.88 5.32 43.23
CA TYR A 214 -8.61 5.44 43.95
C TYR A 214 -8.60 6.79 44.69
N GLY A 215 -8.70 6.73 46.02
CA GLY A 215 -8.85 7.88 46.91
C GLY A 215 -7.53 8.35 47.51
N TYR A 216 -7.42 9.68 47.66
CA TYR A 216 -6.28 10.40 48.24
C TYR A 216 -5.81 9.82 49.59
N ARG A 217 -4.52 9.45 49.68
CA ARG A 217 -3.80 9.17 50.93
C ARG A 217 -2.81 10.31 51.19
N PRO A 218 -2.98 11.11 52.25
CA PRO A 218 -2.07 12.21 52.54
C PRO A 218 -0.64 11.69 52.73
N ALA A 219 0.35 12.35 52.12
CA ALA A 219 1.76 11.93 52.19
C ALA A 219 2.38 12.06 53.60
N THR A 220 1.74 12.76 54.53
CA THR A 220 2.28 13.01 55.88
C THR A 220 1.47 12.30 56.96
N GLN A 221 2.16 11.84 58.00
CA GLN A 221 1.53 11.17 59.14
C GLN A 221 0.57 12.10 59.89
N GLN A 222 0.88 13.40 59.99
CA GLN A 222 -0.01 14.37 60.66
C GLN A 222 -1.33 14.54 59.91
N ALA A 223 -1.29 14.65 58.58
CA ALA A 223 -2.51 14.78 57.78
C ALA A 223 -3.36 13.49 57.82
N THR A 224 -2.70 12.33 57.87
CA THR A 224 -3.40 11.04 58.02
C THR A 224 -4.08 10.90 59.38
N GLN A 225 -3.42 11.35 60.46
CA GLN A 225 -3.98 11.33 61.82
C GLN A 225 -5.16 12.29 61.99
N LEU A 226 -5.13 13.46 61.34
CA LEU A 226 -6.25 14.40 61.33
C LEU A 226 -7.48 13.84 60.60
N MET A 227 -7.28 13.03 59.57
CA MET A 227 -8.40 12.38 58.88
C MET A 227 -8.99 11.20 59.65
N GLN A 228 -8.19 10.49 60.46
CA GLN A 228 -8.66 9.32 61.23
C GLN A 228 -9.37 9.71 62.53
N ASN A 229 -8.91 10.75 63.21
CA ASN A 229 -9.45 11.17 64.50
C ASN A 229 -10.41 12.35 64.34
N GLY A 230 -11.27 12.34 63.31
CA GLY A 230 -12.18 13.45 63.00
C GLY A 230 -12.76 14.10 64.27
N PHE A 231 -12.75 15.43 64.30
CA PHE A 231 -13.04 16.34 65.44
C PHE A 231 -13.52 15.73 66.76
#